data_AF-A0A6A4JUG8-F1
#
_entry.id   AF-A0A6A4JUG8-F1
#
_cell.length_a   1.000
_cell.length_b   1.000
_cell.length_c   1.000
_cell.angle_alpha   90.00
_cell.angle_beta   90.00
_cell.angle_gamma   90.00
#
_symmetry.space_group_name_H-M   'P 1'
#
loop_
_entity.id
_entity.type
_entity.pdbx_description
1 polymer ?
#
loop_
_entity_poly.entity_id
_entity_poly.type
_entity_poly.pdbx_seq_one_letter_code
_entity_poly.pdbx_strand_id
1 'polypeptide(L)'
;MPWPPRSPDLTPCNYFLWGYLKSKVYVDKPRTLQDLKDAITREIAAIPMEMLDNVMSNFAERLEQCINQQGRHLLSTIFRN
;
A
#
# COMPACT_ATOMS: atom_id res chain seq x y z
N MET A 1 -3.48 9.14 17.53
CA MET A 1 -2.25 9.80 17.05
C MET A 1 -2.62 10.61 15.80
N PRO A 2 -2.26 11.90 15.70
CA PRO A 2 -2.65 12.72 14.55
C PRO A 2 -1.89 12.30 13.29
N TRP A 3 -2.59 12.19 12.16
CA TRP A 3 -1.97 11.92 10.86
C TRP A 3 -1.68 13.25 10.14
N PRO A 4 -0.47 13.47 9.63
CA PRO A 4 -0.14 14.70 8.92
C PRO A 4 -0.95 14.81 7.61
N PRO A 5 -1.46 16.01 7.26
CA PRO A 5 -2.16 16.21 6.00
C PRO A 5 -1.23 15.94 4.81
N ARG A 6 -1.81 15.51 3.68
CA ARG A 6 -1.08 15.27 2.41
C ARG A 6 0.14 14.34 2.56
N SER A 7 0.02 13.27 3.34
CA SER A 7 1.09 12.28 3.55
C SER A 7 0.76 10.91 2.93
N PRO A 8 0.55 10.82 1.60
CA PRO A 8 0.30 9.55 0.93
C PRO A 8 1.47 8.58 1.07
N ASP A 9 2.69 9.10 1.21
CA ASP A 9 3.92 8.31 1.36
C ASP A 9 4.01 7.61 2.71
N LEU A 10 3.23 8.05 3.69
CA LEU A 10 3.17 7.43 5.00
C LEU A 10 2.01 6.44 5.08
N THR A 11 1.03 6.46 4.16
CA THR A 11 -0.20 5.66 4.28
C THR A 11 0.00 4.29 3.62
N PRO A 12 0.07 3.17 4.36
CA PRO A 12 0.32 1.85 3.77
C PRO A 12 -0.73 1.43 2.73
N CYS A 13 -1.99 1.78 2.98
CA CYS A 13 -3.05 1.51 2.02
C CYS A 13 -2.84 2.24 0.67
N ASN A 14 -2.18 3.40 0.68
CA ASN A 14 -2.00 4.23 -0.50
C ASN A 14 -0.72 3.85 -1.27
N TYR A 15 0.42 3.72 -0.59
CA TYR A 15 1.68 3.39 -1.26
C TYR A 15 1.82 1.89 -1.61
N PHE A 16 1.09 1.01 -0.93
CA PHE A 16 1.14 -0.44 -1.14
C PHE A 16 -0.20 -1.01 -1.61
N LEU A 17 -1.20 -1.09 -0.73
CA LEU A 17 -2.38 -1.94 -0.94
C LEU A 17 -3.14 -1.59 -2.22
N TRP A 18 -3.35 -0.30 -2.48
CA TRP A 18 -4.06 0.17 -3.65
C TRP A 18 -3.36 -0.19 -4.96
N GLY A 19 -2.03 -0.06 -5.01
CA GLY A 19 -1.22 -0.46 -6.17
C GLY A 19 -1.24 -1.98 -6.36
N TYR A 20 -1.05 -2.71 -5.26
CA TYR A 20 -1.07 -4.18 -5.24
C TYR A 20 -2.40 -4.73 -5.76
N LEU A 21 -3.52 -4.32 -5.16
CA LEU A 21 -4.84 -4.81 -5.56
C LEU A 21 -5.16 -4.48 -7.01
N LYS A 22 -4.84 -3.26 -7.48
CA LYS A 22 -5.02 -2.93 -8.90
C LYS A 22 -4.21 -3.85 -9.82
N SER A 23 -2.97 -4.18 -9.46
CA SER A 23 -2.13 -5.07 -10.27
C SER A 23 -2.63 -6.51 -10.33
N LYS A 24 -3.40 -6.96 -9.33
CA LYS A 24 -3.90 -8.34 -9.22
C LYS A 24 -5.33 -8.49 -9.72
N VAL A 25 -6.24 -7.65 -9.22
CA VAL A 25 -7.68 -7.71 -9.50
C VAL A 25 -7.99 -7.50 -10.99
N TYR A 26 -7.26 -6.60 -11.66
CA TYR A 26 -7.52 -6.30 -13.07
C TYR A 26 -6.90 -7.30 -14.06
N VAL A 27 -6.13 -8.28 -13.59
CA VAL A 27 -5.61 -9.37 -14.45
C VAL A 27 -6.76 -10.19 -15.02
N ASP A 28 -7.74 -10.51 -14.18
CA ASP A 28 -8.89 -11.36 -14.54
C ASP A 28 -10.00 -10.59 -15.28
N LYS A 29 -9.83 -9.27 -15.47
CA LYS A 29 -10.78 -8.37 -16.18
C LYS A 29 -12.24 -8.58 -15.74
N PRO A 30 -12.56 -8.33 -14.45
CA PRO A 30 -13.92 -8.48 -13.93
C PRO A 30 -14.91 -7.66 -14.76
N ARG A 31 -16.07 -8.24 -15.09
CA ARG A 31 -17.09 -7.62 -15.96
C ARG A 31 -18.29 -7.10 -15.20
N THR A 32 -18.49 -7.59 -13.98
CA THR A 32 -19.56 -7.15 -13.09
C THR A 32 -19.00 -6.58 -11.79
N LEU A 33 -19.83 -5.82 -11.09
CA LEU A 33 -19.50 -5.34 -9.75
C LEU A 33 -19.27 -6.49 -8.76
N GLN A 34 -19.98 -7.61 -8.94
CA GLN A 34 -19.84 -8.78 -8.09
C GLN A 34 -18.48 -9.44 -8.31
N ASP A 35 -18.09 -9.67 -9.57
CA ASP A 35 -16.77 -10.22 -9.91
C ASP A 35 -15.65 -9.37 -9.32
N LEU A 36 -15.79 -8.04 -9.39
CA LEU A 36 -14.81 -7.11 -8.84
C LEU A 36 -14.70 -7.23 -7.31
N LYS A 37 -15.83 -7.30 -6.59
CA LYS A 37 -15.86 -7.47 -5.14
C LYS A 37 -15.25 -8.81 -4.70
N ASP A 38 -15.57 -9.87 -5.42
CA ASP A 38 -15.08 -11.22 -5.12
C ASP A 38 -13.57 -11.31 -5.38
N ALA A 39 -13.09 -10.74 -6.49
CA ALA A 39 -11.66 -10.64 -6.78
C ALA A 39 -10.92 -9.83 -5.71
N ILE A 40 -11.42 -8.66 -5.30
CA ILE A 40 -10.80 -7.87 -4.23
C ILE A 40 -10.71 -8.68 -2.93
N THR A 41 -11.80 -9.34 -2.53
CA THR A 41 -11.84 -10.15 -1.29
C THR A 41 -10.83 -11.30 -1.35
N ARG A 42 -10.76 -12.00 -2.49
CA ARG A 42 -9.81 -13.09 -2.72
C ARG A 42 -8.36 -12.60 -2.65
N GLU A 43 -8.03 -11.52 -3.35
CA GLU A 43 -6.66 -10.99 -3.38
C GLU A 43 -6.22 -10.45 -2.02
N ILE A 44 -7.12 -9.87 -1.23
CA ILE A 44 -6.83 -9.46 0.16
C ILE A 44 -6.55 -10.68 1.04
N ALA A 45 -7.40 -11.71 0.97
CA ALA A 45 -7.21 -12.94 1.74
C ALA A 45 -5.94 -13.71 1.37
N ALA A 46 -5.43 -13.50 0.15
CA ALA A 46 -4.21 -14.11 -0.35
C ALA A 46 -2.92 -13.34 0.03
N ILE A 47 -3.01 -12.17 0.68
CA ILE A 47 -1.82 -11.42 1.11
C ILE A 47 -1.11 -12.21 2.23
N PRO A 48 0.15 -12.64 2.03
CA PRO A 48 0.88 -13.37 3.06
C PRO A 48 1.29 -12.44 4.20
N MET A 49 1.35 -12.98 5.42
CA MET A 49 1.77 -12.22 6.60
C MET A 49 3.17 -11.58 6.44
N GLU A 50 4.10 -12.28 5.79
CA GLU A 50 5.44 -11.76 5.48
C GLU A 50 5.38 -10.45 4.67
N MET A 51 4.45 -10.34 3.73
CA MET A 51 4.27 -9.11 2.96
C MET A 51 3.76 -7.97 3.84
N LEU A 52 2.87 -8.27 4.80
CA LEU A 52 2.42 -7.27 5.77
C LEU A 52 3.56 -6.84 6.71
N ASP A 53 4.42 -7.76 7.12
CA ASP A 53 5.60 -7.45 7.94
C ASP A 53 6.56 -6.52 7.19
N ASN A 54 6.77 -6.76 5.88
CA ASN A 54 7.56 -5.88 5.01
C ASN A 54 6.93 -4.49 4.87
N VAL A 55 5.60 -4.40 4.73
CA VAL A 55 4.87 -3.13 4.70
C VAL A 55 5.06 -2.35 6.00
N MET A 56 4.97 -3.01 7.14
CA MET A 56 5.13 -2.35 8.44
C MET A 56 6.58 -1.92 8.69
N SER A 57 7.54 -2.73 8.24
CA SER A 57 8.97 -2.38 8.30
C SER A 57 9.27 -1.16 7.43
N ASN A 58 8.76 -1.15 6.20
CA ASN A 58 8.92 -0.01 5.28
C ASN A 58 8.19 1.25 5.78
N PHE A 59 7.08 1.11 6.51
CA PHE A 59 6.43 2.23 7.18
C PHE A 59 7.35 2.88 8.23
N ALA A 60 8.04 2.08 9.06
CA ALA A 60 9.00 2.59 10.03
C ALA A 60 10.16 3.35 9.35
N GLU A 61 10.74 2.78 8.28
CA GLU A 61 11.78 3.44 7.49
C GLU A 61 11.31 4.78 6.90
N ARG A 62 10.07 4.82 6.38
CA ARG A 62 9.49 6.05 5.82
C ARG A 62 9.27 7.13 6.88
N LEU A 63 8.92 6.75 8.11
CA LEU A 63 8.82 7.69 9.22
C LEU A 63 10.20 8.29 9.54
N GLU A 64 11.24 7.48 9.62
CA GLU A 64 12.61 7.96 9.83
C GLU A 64 13.07 8.90 8.71
N GLN A 65 12.81 8.54 7.46
CA GLN A 65 13.10 9.41 6.32
C GLN A 65 12.34 10.73 6.39
N CYS A 66 11.07 10.72 6.78
CA CYS A 66 10.25 11.92 6.93
C CYS A 66 10.85 12.85 8.00
N ILE A 67 11.30 12.30 9.14
CA ILE A 67 11.97 13.06 10.19
C ILE A 67 13.28 13.66 9.66
N ASN A 68 14.12 12.85 9.02
CA ASN A 68 15.40 13.28 8.45
C ASN A 68 15.24 14.37 7.38
N GLN A 69 14.13 14.35 6.64
CA GLN A 69 13.79 15.34 5.62
C GLN A 69 12.97 16.51 6.15
N GLN A 70 12.78 16.62 7.47
CA GLN A 70 12.01 17.69 8.11
C GLN A 70 10.57 17.80 7.57
N GLY A 71 9.92 16.67 7.31
CA GLY A 71 8.54 16.60 6.84
C GLY A 71 8.34 16.88 5.35
N ARG A 72 9.41 16.92 4.55
CA ARG A 72 9.30 17.03 3.08
C ARG A 72 8.88 15.71 2.43
N HIS A 73 8.42 15.81 1.18
CA HIS A 73 7.98 14.65 0.39
C HIS A 73 9.11 13.65 0.17
N LEU A 74 8.82 12.37 0.36
CA LEU A 74 9.78 11.29 0.14
C LEU A 74 9.92 11.02 -1.35
N LEU A 75 11.13 11.09 -1.91
CA LEU A 75 11.37 10.82 -3.33
C LEU A 75 11.13 9.34 -3.65
N SER A 76 10.05 9.08 -4.41
CA SER A 76 9.64 7.83 -5.05
C SER A 76 10.19 6.53 -4.44
N THR A 77 9.65 6.14 -3.28
CA THR A 77 9.86 4.80 -2.74
C THR A 77 8.84 3.85 -3.34
N ILE A 78 9.19 3.28 -4.50
CA ILE A 78 8.59 2.04 -5.01
C ILE A 78 8.65 1.04 -3.86
N PHE A 79 7.50 0.47 -3.46
CA PHE A 79 7.46 -0.64 -2.51
C PHE A 79 8.34 -1.76 -3.06
N ARG A 80 9.47 -2.04 -2.40
CA ARG A 80 10.33 -3.16 -2.75
C ARG A 80 9.76 -4.38 -2.03
N ASN A 81 9.20 -5.30 -2.81
CA ASN A 81 8.86 -6.65 -2.35
C ASN A 81 10.11 -7.39 -1.88
#